data_AF-A0A093YNM5-F1
#
_entry.id   AF-A0A093YNM5-F1
#
_cell.length_a   1.000
_cell.length_b   1.000
_cell.length_c   1.000
_cell.angle_alpha   90.00
_cell.angle_beta   90.00
_cell.angle_gamma   90.00
#
_symmetry.space_group_name_H-M   'P 1'
#
loop_
_entity.id
_entity.type
_entity.pdbx_description
1 polymer ?
#
loop_
_entity_poly.entity_id
_entity_poly.type
_entity_poly.pdbx_seq_one_letter_code
_entity_poly.pdbx_strand_id
1 'polypeptide(L)'
;TTGATFFAPDNHGFQLLGPKVLAFLFSPEGETHLKALLKYHIVANQTLYSDAFYSSKEPTLAGVPLHVDLPTLLVGKSLGVDIARFGRLINVRINGYTDVAIQDGIARDGVLQIPRHVLIPPRAPGELEVEPEAEAGDMTVEDFMGRFGDLVEEKLQDEEYRARKAAGWEL
;
A
#
# COMPACT_ATOMS: atom_id res chain seq x y z
N THR A 1 16.23 -3.85 15.78
CA THR A 1 16.02 -3.21 14.46
C THR A 1 14.54 -3.22 14.19
N THR A 2 13.96 -2.13 13.70
CA THR A 2 12.55 -2.15 13.30
C THR A 2 12.46 -2.71 11.89
N GLY A 3 11.67 -3.76 11.68
CA GLY A 3 11.47 -4.38 10.37
C GLY A 3 10.53 -3.57 9.48
N ALA A 4 10.32 -4.04 8.25
CA ALA A 4 9.32 -3.52 7.34
C ALA A 4 7.98 -4.28 7.47
N THR A 5 6.89 -3.66 7.05
CA THR A 5 5.60 -4.34 6.82
C THR A 5 5.32 -4.35 5.33
N PHE A 6 5.11 -5.55 4.79
CA PHE A 6 4.76 -5.78 3.40
C PHE A 6 3.28 -6.14 3.31
N PHE A 7 2.53 -5.39 2.52
CA PHE A 7 1.16 -5.74 2.17
C PHE A 7 1.18 -6.42 0.81
N ALA A 8 0.98 -7.74 0.76
CA ALA A 8 1.09 -8.51 -0.48
C ALA A 8 -0.26 -9.15 -0.83
N PRO A 9 -1.07 -8.50 -1.69
CA PRO A 9 -2.29 -9.10 -2.22
C PRO A 9 -1.98 -10.41 -2.94
N ASP A 10 -2.92 -11.35 -2.93
CA ASP A 10 -2.82 -12.56 -3.73
C ASP A 10 -3.25 -12.32 -5.20
N ASN A 11 -3.11 -13.34 -6.03
CA ASN A 11 -3.49 -13.24 -7.45
C ASN A 11 -4.97 -12.88 -7.63
N HIS A 12 -5.85 -13.30 -6.71
CA HIS A 12 -7.26 -12.97 -6.76
C HIS A 12 -7.49 -11.47 -6.47
N GLY A 13 -6.77 -10.91 -5.49
CA GLY A 13 -6.78 -9.47 -5.21
C GLY A 13 -6.40 -8.62 -6.43
N PHE A 14 -5.43 -9.07 -7.23
CA PHE A 14 -5.07 -8.41 -8.51
C PHE A 14 -6.16 -8.56 -9.57
N GLN A 15 -6.82 -9.71 -9.67
CA GLN A 15 -7.92 -9.92 -10.63
C GLN A 15 -9.09 -8.95 -10.39
N LEU A 16 -9.32 -8.53 -9.14
CA LEU A 16 -10.35 -7.55 -8.77
C LEU A 16 -10.07 -6.13 -9.26
N LEU A 17 -8.88 -5.81 -9.79
CA LEU A 17 -8.61 -4.52 -10.44
C LEU A 17 -9.28 -4.40 -11.82
N GLY A 18 -9.73 -5.53 -12.38
CA GLY A 18 -10.29 -5.59 -13.72
C GLY A 18 -9.22 -5.76 -14.81
N PRO A 19 -9.60 -6.36 -15.95
CA PRO A 19 -8.66 -6.71 -17.01
C PRO A 19 -8.01 -5.50 -17.69
N LYS A 20 -8.70 -4.35 -17.75
CA LYS A 20 -8.17 -3.12 -18.38
C LYS A 20 -7.01 -2.53 -17.60
N VAL A 21 -7.18 -2.36 -16.28
CA VAL A 21 -6.13 -1.84 -15.39
C VAL A 21 -4.94 -2.79 -15.34
N LEU A 22 -5.19 -4.09 -15.27
CA LEU A 22 -4.10 -5.09 -15.31
C LEU A 22 -3.32 -5.02 -16.63
N ALA A 23 -4.00 -4.97 -17.78
CA ALA A 23 -3.34 -4.84 -19.07
C ALA A 23 -2.48 -3.57 -19.15
N PHE A 24 -2.97 -2.46 -18.60
CA PHE A 24 -2.20 -1.23 -18.47
C PHE A 24 -0.97 -1.40 -17.57
N LEU A 25 -1.12 -1.93 -16.34
CA LEU A 25 -0.03 -2.11 -15.38
C LEU A 25 1.13 -2.96 -15.93
N PHE A 26 0.83 -3.96 -16.76
CA PHE A 26 1.83 -4.82 -17.39
C PHE A 26 2.29 -4.34 -18.77
N SER A 27 1.84 -3.16 -19.21
CA SER A 27 2.35 -2.50 -20.41
C SER A 27 3.59 -1.65 -20.09
N PRO A 28 4.41 -1.28 -21.10
CA PRO A 28 5.54 -0.38 -20.90
C PRO A 28 5.13 1.00 -20.33
N GLU A 29 3.94 1.48 -20.67
CA GLU A 29 3.41 2.77 -20.18
C GLU A 29 3.00 2.69 -18.69
N GLY A 30 2.54 1.53 -18.26
CA GLY A 30 2.11 1.28 -16.88
C GLY A 30 3.24 0.98 -15.90
N GLU A 31 4.48 0.74 -16.36
CA GLU A 31 5.61 0.38 -15.48
C GLU A 31 5.81 1.39 -14.34
N THR A 32 5.70 2.68 -14.65
CA THR A 32 5.83 3.76 -13.63
C THR A 32 4.73 3.65 -12.57
N HIS A 33 3.49 3.36 -12.98
CA HIS A 33 2.35 3.22 -12.08
C HIS A 33 2.42 1.91 -11.28
N LEU A 34 2.87 0.82 -11.90
CA LEU A 34 3.10 -0.44 -11.20
C LEU A 34 4.17 -0.27 -10.11
N LYS A 35 5.24 0.45 -10.39
CA LYS A 35 6.28 0.74 -9.40
C LYS A 35 5.73 1.58 -8.24
N ALA A 36 4.97 2.64 -8.54
CA ALA A 36 4.31 3.46 -7.52
C ALA A 36 3.32 2.64 -6.68
N LEU A 37 2.54 1.77 -7.32
CA LEU A 37 1.64 0.83 -6.66
C LEU A 37 2.40 -0.08 -5.70
N LEU A 38 3.50 -0.69 -6.13
CA LEU A 38 4.32 -1.55 -5.26
C LEU A 38 4.94 -0.78 -4.10
N LYS A 39 5.41 0.46 -4.31
CA LYS A 39 5.91 1.32 -3.23
C LYS A 39 4.83 1.60 -2.18
N TYR A 40 3.59 1.80 -2.60
CA TYR A 40 2.45 2.00 -1.69
C TYR A 40 2.15 0.77 -0.81
N HIS A 41 2.55 -0.42 -1.23
CA HIS A 41 2.36 -1.66 -0.47
C HIS A 41 3.47 -1.93 0.57
N ILE A 42 4.48 -1.07 0.65
CA ILE A 42 5.64 -1.28 1.52
C ILE A 42 5.69 -0.16 2.55
N VAL A 43 5.73 -0.55 3.82
CA VAL A 43 5.97 0.35 4.94
C VAL A 43 7.33 0.02 5.54
N ALA A 44 8.28 0.96 5.43
CA ALA A 44 9.62 0.78 5.95
C ALA A 44 9.72 1.21 7.42
N ASN A 45 10.59 0.54 8.18
CA ASN A 45 10.91 0.87 9.58
C ASN A 45 9.71 0.87 10.55
N GLN A 46 8.62 0.20 10.19
CA GLN A 46 7.47 -0.02 11.07
C GLN A 46 6.97 -1.45 10.84
N THR A 47 6.76 -2.17 11.93
CA THR A 47 6.30 -3.56 11.92
C THR A 47 4.93 -3.62 12.59
N LEU A 48 3.92 -3.97 11.81
CA LEU A 48 2.54 -4.10 12.26
C LEU A 48 2.17 -5.58 12.41
N TYR A 49 1.81 -5.97 13.63
CA TYR A 49 1.12 -7.22 13.95
C TYR A 49 -0.33 -6.96 14.31
N SER A 50 -1.15 -8.00 14.31
CA SER A 50 -2.55 -7.93 14.75
C SER A 50 -2.72 -7.54 16.23
N ASP A 51 -1.72 -7.77 17.07
CA ASP A 51 -1.75 -7.54 18.52
C ASP A 51 -0.71 -6.53 19.02
N ALA A 52 0.24 -6.13 18.18
CA ALA A 52 1.35 -5.27 18.54
C ALA A 52 1.77 -4.36 17.39
N PHE A 53 2.18 -3.14 17.71
CA PHE A 53 2.71 -2.21 16.73
C PHE A 53 4.10 -1.73 17.17
N TYR A 54 5.09 -1.97 16.32
CA TYR A 54 6.48 -1.59 16.54
C TYR A 54 6.86 -0.45 15.59
N SER A 55 7.06 0.74 16.16
CA SER A 55 7.59 1.90 15.46
C SER A 55 8.94 2.31 16.04
N SER A 56 9.72 3.08 15.30
CA SER A 56 11.01 3.63 15.76
C SER A 56 10.89 4.53 16.99
N LYS A 57 9.69 5.03 17.29
CA LYS A 57 9.44 5.96 18.39
C LYS A 57 9.08 5.30 19.72
N GLU A 58 8.60 4.05 19.73
CA GLU A 58 8.46 3.14 20.89
C GLU A 58 7.54 1.94 20.53
N PRO A 59 7.73 0.76 21.15
CA PRO A 59 6.79 -0.35 21.02
C PRO A 59 5.50 -0.05 21.81
N THR A 60 4.39 0.05 21.11
CA THR A 60 3.06 0.18 21.71
C THR A 60 2.33 -1.16 21.66
N LEU A 61 1.92 -1.67 22.82
CA LEU A 61 0.89 -2.70 22.86
C LEU A 61 -0.37 -2.09 22.24
N ALA A 62 -0.89 -2.69 21.17
CA ALA A 62 -2.04 -2.17 20.47
C ALA A 62 -3.27 -2.29 21.39
N GLY A 63 -3.64 -1.18 22.04
CA GLY A 63 -4.95 -1.04 22.68
C GLY A 63 -6.01 -1.01 21.58
N VAL A 64 -6.94 -1.95 21.60
CA VAL A 64 -7.94 -2.11 20.53
C VAL A 64 -9.26 -1.43 20.95
N PRO A 65 -9.90 -0.59 20.11
CA PRO A 65 -9.56 -0.27 18.72
C PRO A 65 -8.32 0.62 18.58
N LEU A 66 -7.49 0.31 17.58
CA LEU A 66 -6.30 1.07 17.23
C LEU A 66 -6.43 1.57 15.79
N HIS A 67 -6.14 2.85 15.58
CA HIS A 67 -5.95 3.43 14.26
C HIS A 67 -4.50 3.92 14.13
N VAL A 68 -3.80 3.52 13.07
CA VAL A 68 -2.43 3.94 12.79
C VAL A 68 -2.29 4.38 11.35
N ASP A 69 -1.66 5.54 11.16
CA ASP A 69 -1.20 5.99 9.85
C ASP A 69 0.24 5.53 9.60
N LEU A 70 0.39 4.62 8.65
CA LEU A 70 1.68 4.05 8.25
C LEU A 70 2.22 4.79 7.00
N PRO A 71 3.37 5.48 7.07
CA PRO A 71 3.98 6.08 5.90
C PRO A 71 4.49 4.99 4.96
N THR A 72 4.06 5.03 3.70
CA THR A 72 4.50 4.07 2.68
C THR A 72 5.79 4.53 2.01
N LEU A 73 6.37 3.68 1.15
CA LEU A 73 7.47 4.10 0.28
C LEU A 73 7.02 5.00 -0.87
N LEU A 74 5.71 5.14 -1.13
CA LEU A 74 5.19 6.11 -2.07
C LEU A 74 5.13 7.48 -1.39
N VAL A 75 5.90 8.45 -1.90
CA VAL A 75 6.09 9.75 -1.25
C VAL A 75 4.74 10.46 -1.09
N GLY A 76 4.51 11.02 0.10
CA GLY A 76 3.29 11.77 0.42
C GLY A 76 2.02 10.92 0.58
N LYS A 77 2.12 9.58 0.56
CA LYS A 77 0.99 8.66 0.72
C LYS A 77 1.19 7.74 1.94
N SER A 78 0.19 7.70 2.83
CA SER A 78 0.14 6.83 4.00
C SER A 78 -1.02 5.84 3.91
N LEU A 79 -0.86 4.69 4.57
CA LEU A 79 -1.91 3.71 4.78
C LEU A 79 -2.54 3.92 6.14
N GLY A 80 -3.85 4.12 6.18
CA GLY A 80 -4.62 4.07 7.42
C GLY A 80 -4.92 2.62 7.76
N VAL A 81 -4.50 2.15 8.94
CA VAL A 81 -4.78 0.79 9.39
C VAL A 81 -5.58 0.81 10.68
N ASP A 82 -6.75 0.18 10.61
CA ASP A 82 -7.66 -0.01 11.72
C ASP A 82 -7.57 -1.45 12.24
N ILE A 83 -7.31 -1.60 13.53
CA ILE A 83 -7.32 -2.90 14.22
C ILE A 83 -8.46 -2.89 15.23
N ALA A 84 -9.40 -3.81 15.07
CA ALA A 84 -10.54 -4.02 15.95
C ALA A 84 -10.57 -5.46 16.49
N ARG A 85 -11.08 -5.65 17.72
CA ARG A 85 -11.16 -6.95 18.38
C ARG A 85 -12.60 -7.17 18.83
N PHE A 86 -13.19 -8.23 18.31
CA PHE A 86 -14.54 -8.68 18.66
C PHE A 86 -14.44 -10.04 19.32
N GLY A 87 -14.36 -10.05 20.66
CA GLY A 87 -14.10 -11.26 21.42
C GLY A 87 -12.74 -11.86 21.09
N ARG A 88 -12.72 -13.07 20.51
CA ARG A 88 -11.49 -13.76 20.08
C ARG A 88 -11.03 -13.39 18.67
N LEU A 89 -11.85 -12.66 17.91
CA LEU A 89 -11.55 -12.33 16.52
C LEU A 89 -10.86 -10.96 16.45
N ILE A 90 -9.72 -10.89 15.77
CA ILE A 90 -9.07 -9.63 15.40
C ILE A 90 -9.36 -9.36 13.94
N ASN A 91 -9.86 -8.16 13.64
CA ASN A 91 -10.04 -7.66 12.29
C ASN A 91 -9.03 -6.53 12.06
N VAL A 92 -8.24 -6.67 11.01
CA VAL A 92 -7.32 -5.64 10.52
C VAL A 92 -7.86 -5.15 9.18
N ARG A 93 -8.12 -3.85 9.10
CA ARG A 93 -8.71 -3.19 7.94
C ARG A 93 -7.80 -2.07 7.48
N ILE A 94 -7.57 -1.99 6.18
CA ILE A 94 -6.64 -1.06 5.55
C ILE A 94 -7.43 -0.07 4.68
N ASN A 95 -7.12 1.21 4.81
CA ASN A 95 -7.76 2.36 4.17
C ASN A 95 -9.29 2.38 4.32
N GLY A 96 -9.83 1.74 5.36
CA GLY A 96 -11.26 1.67 5.61
C GLY A 96 -12.07 0.81 4.64
N TYR A 97 -11.47 0.07 3.69
CA TYR A 97 -12.21 -0.77 2.73
C TYR A 97 -11.65 -2.18 2.52
N THR A 98 -10.37 -2.44 2.79
CA THR A 98 -9.74 -3.75 2.53
C THR A 98 -9.46 -4.50 3.83
N ASP A 99 -10.04 -5.68 3.97
CA ASP A 99 -9.68 -6.60 5.07
C ASP A 99 -8.39 -7.37 4.76
N VAL A 100 -7.62 -7.67 5.81
CA VAL A 100 -6.48 -8.60 5.74
C VAL A 100 -6.96 -10.04 5.84
N ALA A 101 -6.69 -10.85 4.81
CA ALA A 101 -7.05 -12.26 4.73
C ALA A 101 -6.16 -13.15 5.59
N ILE A 102 -4.84 -12.92 5.52
CA ILE A 102 -3.84 -13.63 6.31
C ILE A 102 -3.00 -12.59 7.03
N GLN A 103 -3.00 -12.69 8.35
CA GLN A 103 -2.30 -11.76 9.24
C GLN A 103 -0.98 -12.38 9.73
N ASP A 104 -0.01 -11.52 10.00
CA ASP A 104 1.20 -11.85 10.78
C ASP A 104 2.15 -12.90 10.15
N GLY A 105 2.30 -12.88 8.83
CA GLY A 105 3.30 -13.69 8.15
C GLY A 105 4.72 -13.25 8.52
N ILE A 106 5.48 -14.09 9.22
CA ILE A 106 6.83 -13.71 9.69
C ILE A 106 7.82 -13.73 8.50
N ALA A 107 8.53 -12.62 8.30
CA ALA A 107 9.65 -12.51 7.38
C ALA A 107 10.96 -12.23 8.15
N ARG A 108 12.11 -12.44 7.52
CA ARG A 108 13.43 -12.22 8.14
C ARG A 108 13.60 -10.79 8.68
N ASP A 109 13.13 -9.82 7.89
CA ASP A 109 13.32 -8.39 8.15
C ASP A 109 11.97 -7.66 8.32
N GLY A 110 10.91 -8.36 8.72
CA GLY A 110 9.59 -7.75 8.80
C GLY A 110 8.41 -8.70 8.91
N VAL A 111 7.24 -8.18 8.54
CA VAL A 111 5.95 -8.90 8.55
C VAL A 111 5.27 -8.78 7.21
N LEU A 112 4.62 -9.85 6.79
CA LEU A 112 3.77 -9.95 5.63
C LEU A 112 2.31 -9.96 6.07
N GLN A 113 1.54 -9.01 5.56
CA GLN A 113 0.09 -8.93 5.70
C GLN A 113 -0.50 -9.18 4.31
N ILE A 114 -1.47 -10.09 4.17
CA ILE A 114 -2.07 -10.42 2.87
C ILE A 114 -3.46 -9.77 2.79
N PRO A 115 -3.59 -8.57 2.20
CA PRO A 115 -4.90 -7.96 1.96
C PRO A 115 -5.70 -8.72 0.90
N ARG A 116 -7.04 -8.70 1.02
CA ARG A 116 -7.94 -9.31 0.01
C ARG A 116 -7.97 -8.56 -1.32
N HIS A 117 -7.67 -7.27 -1.28
CA HIS A 117 -7.69 -6.38 -2.44
C HIS A 117 -6.34 -5.67 -2.56
N VAL A 118 -5.96 -5.33 -3.79
CA VAL A 118 -4.83 -4.45 -4.03
C VAL A 118 -5.08 -3.10 -3.34
N LEU A 119 -4.07 -2.60 -2.63
CA LEU A 119 -4.11 -1.30 -1.98
C LEU A 119 -3.91 -0.22 -3.03
N ILE A 120 -4.89 0.67 -3.16
CA ILE A 120 -4.86 1.78 -4.08
C ILE A 120 -4.86 3.06 -3.24
N PRO A 121 -4.00 4.04 -3.54
CA PRO A 121 -4.03 5.31 -2.83
C PRO A 121 -5.43 5.95 -2.89
N PRO A 122 -5.94 6.52 -1.78
CA PRO A 122 -7.17 7.29 -1.81
C PRO A 122 -6.99 8.56 -2.65
N ARG A 123 -8.08 9.05 -3.26
CA ARG A 123 -8.08 10.36 -3.94
C ARG A 123 -7.78 11.46 -2.90
N ALA A 124 -7.16 12.55 -3.35
CA ALA A 124 -6.93 13.70 -2.47
C ALA A 124 -8.28 14.28 -2.00
N PRO A 125 -8.41 14.70 -0.73
CA PRO A 125 -9.65 15.33 -0.25
C PRO A 125 -9.91 16.62 -1.04
N GLY A 126 -10.93 16.61 -1.92
CA GLY A 126 -11.30 17.79 -2.72
C GLY A 126 -11.84 17.49 -4.12
N GLU A 127 -11.54 16.33 -4.70
CA GLU A 127 -12.11 15.89 -5.98
C GLU A 127 -13.42 15.11 -5.76
N LEU A 128 -14.52 15.84 -5.59
CA LEU A 128 -15.86 15.31 -5.75
C LEU A 128 -16.25 15.38 -7.22
N GLU A 129 -16.07 14.29 -7.95
CA GLU A 129 -16.77 14.08 -9.22
C GLU A 129 -17.80 12.96 -9.06
N VAL A 130 -18.98 13.24 -9.58
CA VAL A 130 -20.13 12.35 -9.61
C VAL A 130 -19.79 11.18 -10.54
N GLU A 131 -19.53 10.00 -9.98
CA GLU A 131 -19.34 8.77 -10.76
C GLU A 131 -20.63 8.45 -11.52
N PRO A 132 -20.64 8.38 -12.86
CA PRO A 132 -21.73 7.73 -13.56
C PRO A 132 -21.53 6.22 -13.34
N GLU A 133 -22.29 5.65 -12.39
CA GLU A 133 -22.63 4.23 -12.26
C GLU A 133 -21.71 3.27 -13.02
N ALA A 134 -20.41 3.25 -12.69
CA ALA A 134 -19.54 2.16 -13.10
C ALA A 134 -20.05 0.93 -12.36
N GLU A 135 -20.37 -0.15 -13.08
CA GLU A 135 -20.72 -1.41 -12.43
C GLU A 135 -19.69 -1.72 -11.35
N ALA A 136 -20.17 -1.95 -10.12
CA ALA A 136 -19.33 -2.10 -8.94
C ALA A 136 -18.22 -3.14 -9.18
N GLY A 137 -17.01 -2.67 -9.47
CA GLY A 137 -15.85 -3.55 -9.70
C GLY A 137 -14.89 -3.12 -10.82
N ASP A 138 -15.32 -2.35 -11.81
CA ASP A 138 -14.46 -1.98 -12.95
C ASP A 138 -14.00 -0.52 -12.89
N MET A 139 -12.87 -0.28 -12.19
CA MET A 139 -12.16 1.00 -12.22
C MET A 139 -11.63 1.28 -13.63
N THR A 140 -11.77 2.51 -14.12
CA THR A 140 -11.17 2.92 -15.40
C THR A 140 -9.66 3.11 -15.25
N VAL A 141 -8.91 3.01 -16.34
CA VAL A 141 -7.45 3.22 -16.30
C VAL A 141 -7.16 4.67 -15.90
N GLU A 142 -7.99 5.61 -16.34
CA GLU A 142 -7.91 7.02 -16.01
C GLU A 142 -8.13 7.28 -14.52
N ASP A 143 -9.16 6.69 -13.90
CA ASP A 143 -9.36 6.79 -12.44
C ASP A 143 -8.17 6.18 -11.70
N PHE A 144 -7.72 5.00 -12.13
CA PHE A 144 -6.58 4.33 -11.52
C PHE A 144 -5.33 5.21 -11.52
N MET A 145 -4.99 5.80 -12.67
CA MET A 145 -3.86 6.73 -12.79
C MET A 145 -4.03 7.96 -11.90
N GLY A 146 -5.24 8.52 -11.84
CA GLY A 146 -5.56 9.68 -11.01
C GLY A 146 -5.25 9.49 -9.51
N ARG A 147 -5.29 8.25 -9.00
CA ARG A 147 -4.98 7.94 -7.59
C ARG A 147 -3.54 8.26 -7.20
N PHE A 148 -2.62 8.17 -8.15
CA PHE A 148 -1.20 8.33 -7.90
C PHE A 148 -0.74 9.79 -7.96
N GLY A 149 -1.57 10.69 -8.51
CA GLY A 149 -1.23 12.09 -8.69
C GLY A 149 0.03 12.29 -9.54
N ASP A 150 0.76 13.38 -9.29
CA ASP A 150 2.00 13.69 -9.99
C ASP A 150 3.16 12.81 -9.50
N LEU A 151 3.45 11.73 -10.21
CA LEU A 151 4.60 10.85 -9.98
C LEU A 151 5.96 11.50 -10.36
N VAL A 152 6.04 12.82 -10.44
CA VAL A 152 7.26 13.56 -10.81
C VAL A 152 8.34 13.38 -9.75
N GLU A 153 7.99 13.48 -8.47
CA GLU A 153 8.92 13.28 -7.36
C GLU A 153 9.48 11.85 -7.35
N GLU A 154 8.65 10.86 -7.70
CA GLU A 154 9.06 9.45 -7.82
C GLU A 154 10.07 9.24 -8.94
N LYS A 155 9.85 9.88 -10.09
CA LYS A 155 10.81 9.84 -11.22
C LYS A 155 12.14 10.48 -10.84
N LEU A 156 12.12 11.62 -10.15
CA LEU A 156 13.33 12.30 -9.70
C LEU A 156 14.13 11.45 -8.71
N GLN A 157 13.47 10.81 -7.73
CA GLN A 157 14.14 9.90 -6.80
C GLN A 157 14.74 8.69 -7.49
N ASP A 158 14.03 8.13 -8.48
CA ASP A 158 14.50 7.00 -9.25
C ASP A 158 15.72 7.36 -10.12
N GLU A 159 15.70 8.53 -10.76
CA GLU A 159 16.83 9.06 -11.54
C GLU A 159 18.05 9.34 -10.64
N GLU A 160 17.84 9.97 -9.49
CA GLU A 160 18.92 10.23 -8.52
C GLU A 160 19.52 8.91 -8.02
N TYR A 161 18.69 7.93 -7.67
CA TYR A 161 19.15 6.60 -7.26
C TYR A 161 19.94 5.92 -8.38
N ARG A 162 19.46 5.97 -9.62
CA ARG A 162 20.17 5.41 -10.79
C ARG A 162 21.51 6.10 -11.01
N ALA A 163 21.57 7.42 -10.86
CA ALA A 163 22.80 8.20 -10.98
C ALA A 163 23.81 7.85 -9.86
N ARG A 164 23.35 7.75 -8.62
CA ARG A 164 24.19 7.34 -7.47
C ARG A 164 24.74 5.93 -7.60
N LYS A 165 23.91 4.99 -8.07
CA LYS A 165 24.32 3.61 -8.35
C LYS A 165 25.32 3.55 -9.52
N ALA A 166 25.09 4.30 -10.60
CA ALA A 166 26.03 4.39 -11.72
C ALA A 166 27.37 5.03 -11.30
N ALA A 167 27.35 5.94 -10.33
CA ALA A 167 28.55 6.54 -9.75
C ALA A 167 29.30 5.61 -8.77
N GLY A 168 28.80 4.41 -8.48
CA GLY A 168 29.45 3.43 -7.62
C GLY A 168 29.47 3.80 -6.13
N TRP A 169 28.50 4.61 -5.68
CA TRP A 169 28.43 5.10 -4.30
C TRP A 169 27.56 4.24 -3.36
N GLU A 170 27.14 3.06 -3.81
CA GLU A 170 26.53 2.02 -2.99
C GLU A 170 27.38 0.75 -3.05
N LEU A 171 27.79 0.25 -1.88
CA LEU A 171 28.33 -1.10 -1.65
C LEU A 171 27.20 -2.02 -1.20
#